data_AF-A0A2S7P1G6-F1
#
_entry.id   AF-A0A2S7P1G6-F1
#
_cell.length_a   1.000
_cell.length_b   1.000
_cell.length_c   1.000
_cell.angle_alpha   90.00
_cell.angle_beta   90.00
_cell.angle_gamma   90.00
#
_symmetry.space_group_name_H-M   'P 1'
#
loop_
_entity.id
_entity.type
_entity.pdbx_description
1 polymer ?
#
loop_
_entity_poly.entity_id
_entity_poly.type
_entity_poly.pdbx_seq_one_letter_code
_entity_poly.pdbx_strand_id
1 'polypeptide(L)'
;MWDKVPDVEGTQREKELKERAEFWGYMIEKGSSCYRLDNTAATARKLVHMLTNHDEPIAVEIQRQLVDEKLTLNETSAGKQLQSEIIKERKKWEQERRELKLQMEKAIKQRDREAQEALEGECNRLKRMINKAEENTSALRSTMEDLIDRRDRKVASLEKEMQRQQASHKEELKRIEDNRARFEKERVELEKKRKNMIVNAPRIWNLPNRYASHIDIGISQIATNLQNSTKKL
;
A
#
# COMPACT_ATOMS: atom_id res chain seq x y z
N MET A 1 5.48 -22.44 17.45
CA MET A 1 5.85 -21.02 17.43
C MET A 1 7.31 -20.96 17.89
N TRP A 2 8.14 -20.10 17.29
CA TRP A 2 9.62 -20.15 17.43
C TRP A 2 10.12 -19.89 18.86
N ASP A 3 9.25 -19.35 19.71
CA ASP A 3 9.35 -19.18 21.16
C ASP A 3 9.22 -20.48 21.98
N LYS A 4 8.74 -21.56 21.37
CA LYS A 4 8.56 -22.89 22.02
C LYS A 4 9.67 -23.89 21.70
N VAL A 5 10.65 -23.50 20.89
CA VAL A 5 11.77 -24.34 20.47
C VAL A 5 13.03 -23.83 21.17
N PRO A 6 13.92 -24.70 21.68
CA PRO A 6 15.21 -24.28 22.22
C PRO A 6 15.98 -23.43 21.21
N ASP A 7 16.59 -22.33 21.65
CA ASP A 7 17.20 -21.33 20.74
C ASP A 7 18.22 -21.95 19.79
N VAL A 8 19.00 -22.93 20.26
CA VAL A 8 19.98 -23.69 19.46
C VAL A 8 19.32 -24.42 18.28
N GLU A 9 18.21 -25.10 18.54
CA GLU A 9 17.46 -25.83 17.51
C GLU A 9 16.72 -24.86 16.57
N GLY A 10 16.22 -23.74 17.12
CA GLY A 10 15.63 -22.66 16.35
C GLY A 10 16.62 -22.05 15.36
N THR A 11 17.83 -21.73 15.81
CA THR A 11 18.90 -21.19 14.95
C THR A 11 19.32 -22.19 13.87
N GLN A 12 19.42 -23.48 14.20
CA GLN A 12 19.81 -24.49 13.22
C GLN A 12 18.75 -24.68 12.12
N ARG A 13 17.47 -24.71 12.49
CA ARG A 13 16.36 -24.77 11.53
C ARG A 13 16.24 -23.50 10.70
N GLU A 14 16.40 -22.33 11.31
CA GLU A 14 16.41 -21.06 10.58
C GLU A 14 17.55 -21.03 9.56
N LYS A 15 18.73 -21.50 9.94
CA LYS A 15 19.89 -21.62 9.04
C LYS A 15 19.58 -22.57 7.88
N GLU A 16 19.02 -23.74 8.14
CA GLU A 16 18.63 -24.69 7.10
C GLU A 16 17.60 -24.10 6.12
N LEU A 17 16.60 -23.38 6.64
CA LEU A 17 15.60 -22.70 5.80
C LEU A 17 16.23 -21.64 4.91
N LYS A 18 17.22 -20.90 5.41
CA LYS A 18 17.93 -19.86 4.67
C LYS A 18 18.96 -20.39 3.67
N GLU A 19 19.56 -21.55 3.93
CA GLU A 19 20.65 -22.09 3.11
C GLU A 19 20.16 -23.04 2.02
N ARG A 20 19.09 -23.82 2.26
CA ARG A 20 18.60 -24.77 1.27
C ARG A 20 17.78 -24.06 0.18
N ALA A 21 18.18 -24.27 -1.06
CA ALA A 21 17.49 -23.74 -2.24
C ALA A 21 16.02 -24.21 -2.32
N GLU A 22 15.72 -25.42 -1.84
CA GLU A 22 14.37 -26.01 -1.77
C GLU A 22 13.43 -25.26 -0.82
N PHE A 23 13.98 -24.46 0.12
CA PHE A 23 13.22 -23.65 1.06
C PHE A 23 13.33 -22.16 0.71
N TRP A 24 14.00 -21.35 1.53
CA TRP A 24 14.12 -19.91 1.31
C TRP A 24 15.44 -19.51 0.66
N GLY A 25 16.41 -20.43 0.55
CA GLY A 25 17.72 -20.13 -0.02
C GLY A 25 17.64 -19.55 -1.42
N TYR A 26 16.80 -20.14 -2.29
CA TYR A 26 16.61 -19.61 -3.65
C TYR A 26 16.04 -18.18 -3.63
N MET A 27 15.07 -17.90 -2.76
CA MET A 27 14.48 -16.57 -2.67
C MET A 27 15.45 -15.53 -2.09
N ILE A 28 16.27 -15.93 -1.11
CA ILE A 28 17.29 -15.08 -0.50
C ILE A 28 18.40 -14.76 -1.49
N GLU A 29 18.85 -15.75 -2.26
CA GLU A 29 19.82 -15.55 -3.36
C GLU A 29 19.30 -14.53 -4.39
N LYS A 30 17.99 -14.51 -4.64
CA LYS A 30 17.33 -13.54 -5.52
C LYS A 30 17.01 -12.19 -4.85
N GLY A 31 17.50 -11.96 -3.63
CA GLY A 31 17.40 -10.67 -2.94
C GLY A 31 16.32 -10.57 -1.86
N SER A 32 15.61 -11.66 -1.55
CA SER A 32 14.66 -11.66 -0.42
C SER A 32 15.38 -11.54 0.92
N SER A 33 14.82 -10.78 1.84
CA SER A 33 15.32 -10.65 3.22
C SER A 33 14.48 -11.50 4.18
N CYS A 34 15.12 -12.15 5.16
CA CYS A 34 14.46 -12.97 6.16
C CYS A 34 14.88 -12.59 7.59
N TYR A 35 13.91 -12.24 8.42
CA TYR A 35 14.11 -11.77 9.79
C TYR A 35 13.32 -12.60 10.80
N ARG A 36 13.95 -12.92 11.94
CA ARG A 36 13.31 -13.60 13.07
C ARG A 36 12.43 -12.64 13.86
N LEU A 37 11.19 -13.02 14.13
CA LEU A 37 10.30 -12.33 15.08
C LEU A 37 10.29 -13.10 16.40
N ASP A 38 10.90 -12.52 17.43
CA ASP A 38 11.00 -13.08 18.79
C ASP A 38 9.77 -12.77 19.67
N ASN A 39 8.68 -12.31 19.05
CA ASN A 39 7.43 -11.93 19.70
C ASN A 39 7.55 -10.80 20.76
N THR A 40 8.62 -10.01 20.71
CA THR A 40 8.78 -8.81 21.53
C THR A 40 8.29 -7.56 20.79
N ALA A 41 7.76 -6.58 21.55
CA ALA A 41 7.31 -5.31 20.97
C ALA A 41 8.46 -4.53 20.31
N ALA A 42 9.71 -4.73 20.75
CA ALA A 42 10.89 -4.09 20.17
C ALA A 42 11.19 -4.62 18.77
N THR A 43 11.23 -5.95 18.60
CA THR A 43 11.51 -6.59 17.31
C THR A 43 10.37 -6.38 16.31
N ALA A 44 9.12 -6.38 16.79
CA ALA A 44 7.97 -6.00 15.97
C ALA A 44 8.07 -4.56 15.44
N ARG A 45 8.39 -3.58 16.30
CA ARG A 45 8.61 -2.18 15.87
C ARG A 45 9.76 -2.05 14.89
N LYS A 46 10.86 -2.78 15.09
CA LYS A 46 12.00 -2.80 14.18
C LYS A 46 11.61 -3.31 12.79
N LEU A 47 10.83 -4.38 12.73
CA LEU A 47 10.31 -4.93 11.46
C LEU A 47 9.39 -3.96 10.74
N VAL A 48 8.46 -3.34 11.46
CA VAL A 48 7.60 -2.29 10.88
C VAL A 48 8.43 -1.14 10.34
N HIS A 49 9.44 -0.68 11.09
CA HIS A 49 10.31 0.40 10.63
C HIS A 49 11.12 0.04 9.37
N MET A 50 11.61 -1.19 9.29
CA MET A 50 12.28 -1.69 8.07
C MET A 50 11.31 -1.71 6.88
N LEU A 51 10.05 -2.12 7.09
CA LEU A 51 9.04 -2.12 6.03
C LEU A 51 8.62 -0.71 5.60
N THR A 52 8.54 0.24 6.53
CA THR A 52 8.16 1.64 6.22
C THR A 52 9.27 2.44 5.55
N ASN A 53 10.53 2.02 5.70
CA ASN A 53 11.68 2.68 5.07
C ASN A 53 11.98 2.14 3.66
N HIS A 54 11.15 1.24 3.13
CA HIS A 54 11.20 0.90 1.71
C HIS A 54 10.45 1.98 0.92
N ASP A 55 11.21 2.93 0.37
CA ASP A 55 10.68 4.08 -0.39
C ASP A 55 10.05 3.69 -1.74
N GLU A 56 10.35 2.49 -2.25
CA GLU A 56 9.80 2.00 -3.51
C GLU A 56 8.82 0.83 -3.30
N PRO A 57 7.56 0.94 -3.75
CA PRO A 57 6.67 -0.19 -3.85
C PRO A 57 7.30 -1.21 -4.81
N ILE A 58 7.69 -2.38 -4.30
CA ILE A 58 8.05 -3.52 -5.16
C ILE A 58 6.74 -4.05 -5.75
N ALA A 59 6.25 -3.38 -6.78
CA ALA A 59 5.12 -3.87 -7.55
C ALA A 59 5.56 -5.16 -8.25
N VAL A 60 4.84 -6.24 -8.00
CA VAL A 60 5.03 -7.49 -8.76
C VAL A 60 4.80 -7.18 -10.23
N GLU A 61 5.54 -7.78 -11.15
CA GLU A 61 5.43 -7.48 -12.58
C GLU A 61 4.00 -7.60 -13.11
N ILE A 62 3.21 -8.55 -12.60
CA ILE A 62 1.78 -8.66 -12.90
C ILE A 62 0.98 -7.42 -12.48
N GLN A 63 1.30 -6.81 -11.33
CA GLN A 63 0.65 -5.59 -10.86
C GLN A 63 0.99 -4.41 -11.76
N ARG A 64 2.27 -4.26 -12.16
CA ARG A 64 2.70 -3.24 -13.12
C ARG A 64 1.97 -3.40 -14.46
N GLN A 65 1.91 -4.62 -14.97
CA GLN A 65 1.25 -4.93 -16.24
C GLN A 65 -0.26 -4.67 -16.20
N LEU A 66 -0.93 -5.01 -15.10
CA LEU A 66 -2.37 -4.80 -14.94
C LEU A 66 -2.72 -3.33 -14.70
N VAL A 67 -1.91 -2.59 -13.93
CA VAL A 67 -2.23 -1.22 -13.49
C VAL A 67 -1.65 -0.20 -14.47
N ASP A 68 -0.34 -0.26 -14.70
CA ASP A 68 0.40 0.78 -15.42
C ASP A 68 0.34 0.56 -16.93
N GLU A 69 0.47 -0.69 -17.36
CA GLU A 69 0.42 -1.06 -18.79
C GLU A 69 -1.02 -1.36 -19.27
N LYS A 70 -2.00 -1.36 -18.35
CA LYS A 70 -3.43 -1.65 -18.60
C LYS A 70 -3.68 -2.94 -19.40
N LEU A 71 -2.79 -3.91 -19.26
CA LEU A 71 -2.95 -5.21 -19.89
C LEU A 71 -4.08 -5.99 -19.22
N THR A 72 -4.83 -6.75 -20.00
CA THR A 72 -5.72 -7.76 -19.44
C THR A 72 -4.91 -8.92 -18.86
N LEU A 73 -5.47 -9.68 -17.92
CA LEU A 73 -4.76 -10.77 -17.24
C LEU A 73 -4.09 -11.73 -18.24
N ASN A 74 -4.77 -12.09 -19.33
CA ASN A 74 -4.26 -13.01 -20.35
C ASN A 74 -3.06 -12.45 -21.12
N GLU A 75 -2.89 -11.12 -21.13
CA GLU A 75 -1.81 -10.43 -21.81
C GLU A 75 -0.58 -10.23 -20.91
N THR A 76 -0.75 -10.36 -19.59
CA THR A 76 0.36 -10.34 -18.63
C THR A 76 1.33 -11.50 -18.89
N SER A 77 2.60 -11.34 -18.53
CA SER A 77 3.62 -12.39 -18.67
C SER A 77 3.20 -13.67 -17.94
N ALA A 78 2.68 -13.52 -16.72
CA ALA A 78 2.18 -14.64 -15.92
C ALA A 78 0.94 -15.30 -16.55
N GLY A 79 -0.01 -14.50 -17.07
CA GLY A 79 -1.19 -15.02 -17.76
C GLY A 79 -0.85 -15.75 -19.05
N LYS A 80 0.07 -15.21 -19.86
CA LYS A 80 0.59 -15.85 -21.08
C LYS A 80 1.30 -17.16 -20.77
N GLN A 81 2.12 -17.21 -19.71
CA GLN A 81 2.81 -18.42 -19.31
C GLN A 81 1.83 -19.50 -18.85
N LEU A 82 0.88 -19.14 -17.97
CA LEU A 82 -0.17 -20.04 -17.52
C LEU A 82 -1.01 -20.55 -18.70
N GLN A 83 -1.41 -19.66 -19.61
CA GLN A 83 -2.19 -20.04 -20.78
C GLN A 83 -1.40 -20.91 -21.76
N SER A 84 -0.10 -20.67 -21.91
CA SER A 84 0.81 -21.52 -22.70
C SER A 84 0.87 -22.93 -22.12
N GLU A 85 1.04 -23.08 -20.80
CA GLU A 85 1.06 -24.38 -20.15
C GLU A 85 -0.30 -25.10 -20.28
N ILE A 86 -1.42 -24.39 -20.06
CA ILE A 86 -2.76 -24.94 -20.26
C ILE A 86 -2.97 -25.40 -21.71
N ILE A 87 -2.52 -24.62 -22.70
CA ILE A 87 -2.63 -24.98 -24.12
C ILE A 87 -1.79 -26.22 -24.43
N LYS A 88 -0.56 -26.32 -23.89
CA LYS A 88 0.29 -27.49 -24.05
C LYS A 88 -0.36 -28.74 -23.45
N GLU A 89 -0.89 -28.62 -22.23
CA GLU A 89 -1.49 -29.74 -21.51
C GLU A 89 -2.80 -30.19 -22.18
N ARG A 90 -3.60 -29.24 -22.66
CA ARG A 90 -4.80 -29.51 -23.48
C ARG A 90 -4.46 -30.24 -24.77
N LYS A 91 -3.41 -29.81 -25.49
CA LYS A 91 -2.93 -30.51 -26.70
C LYS A 91 -2.50 -31.95 -26.38
N LYS A 92 -1.79 -32.15 -25.26
CA LYS A 92 -1.37 -33.48 -24.80
C LYS A 92 -2.58 -34.37 -24.51
N TRP A 93 -3.54 -33.90 -23.73
CA TRP A 93 -4.76 -34.66 -23.41
C TRP A 93 -5.62 -34.93 -24.65
N GLU A 94 -5.70 -33.99 -25.60
CA GLU A 94 -6.42 -34.20 -26.86
C GLU A 94 -5.74 -35.24 -27.77
N GLN A 95 -4.41 -35.29 -27.76
CA GLN A 95 -3.66 -36.31 -28.48
C GLN A 95 -3.84 -37.68 -27.82
N GLU A 96 -3.68 -37.78 -26.50
CA GLU A 96 -3.94 -39.01 -25.74
C GLU A 96 -5.36 -39.52 -25.95
N ARG A 97 -6.36 -38.63 -25.91
CA ARG A 97 -7.76 -38.98 -26.18
C ARG A 97 -7.98 -39.50 -27.60
N ARG A 98 -7.29 -38.94 -28.60
CA ARG A 98 -7.37 -39.42 -30.00
C ARG A 98 -6.76 -40.81 -30.14
N GLU A 99 -5.60 -41.04 -29.55
CA GLU A 99 -4.94 -42.35 -29.55
C GLU A 99 -5.83 -43.40 -28.87
N LEU A 100 -6.42 -43.05 -27.73
CA LEU A 100 -7.32 -43.94 -27.00
C LEU A 100 -8.57 -44.30 -27.81
N LYS A 101 -9.16 -43.34 -28.52
CA LYS A 101 -10.29 -43.61 -29.43
C LYS A 101 -9.90 -44.58 -30.55
N LEU A 102 -8.70 -44.43 -31.12
CA LEU A 102 -8.22 -45.32 -32.16
C LEU A 102 -7.99 -46.74 -31.62
N GLN A 103 -7.47 -46.87 -30.40
CA GLN A 103 -7.35 -48.16 -29.72
C GLN A 103 -8.73 -48.77 -29.43
N MET A 104 -9.71 -47.95 -29.07
CA MET A 104 -11.08 -48.40 -28.83
C MET A 104 -11.72 -48.95 -30.10
N GLU A 105 -11.55 -48.27 -31.24
CA GLU A 105 -12.01 -48.77 -32.54
C GLU A 105 -11.35 -50.10 -32.93
N LYS A 106 -10.07 -50.30 -32.60
CA LYS A 106 -9.37 -51.58 -32.82
C LYS A 106 -9.91 -52.67 -31.90
N ALA A 107 -10.14 -52.39 -30.62
CA ALA A 107 -10.73 -53.33 -29.66
C ALA A 107 -12.15 -53.75 -30.06
N ILE A 108 -12.98 -52.80 -30.54
CA ILE A 108 -14.32 -53.08 -31.08
C ILE A 108 -14.24 -54.02 -32.28
N LYS A 109 -13.30 -53.79 -33.21
CA LYS A 109 -13.07 -54.69 -34.36
C LYS A 109 -12.61 -56.08 -33.94
N GLN A 110 -11.88 -56.19 -32.84
CA GLN A 110 -11.41 -57.45 -32.25
C GLN A 110 -12.45 -58.13 -31.35
N ARG A 111 -13.64 -57.53 -31.15
CA ARG A 111 -14.68 -57.97 -30.22
C ARG A 111 -14.20 -58.13 -28.77
N ASP A 112 -13.18 -57.37 -28.38
CA ASP A 112 -12.69 -57.35 -27.01
C ASP A 112 -13.53 -56.36 -26.19
N ARG A 113 -14.51 -56.91 -25.48
CA ARG A 113 -15.44 -56.14 -24.66
C ARG A 113 -14.77 -55.55 -23.41
N GLU A 114 -13.81 -56.27 -22.82
CA GLU A 114 -13.13 -55.84 -21.61
C GLU A 114 -12.19 -54.65 -21.91
N ALA A 115 -11.47 -54.71 -23.04
CA ALA A 115 -10.69 -53.58 -23.54
C ALA A 115 -11.57 -52.38 -23.92
N GLN A 116 -12.76 -52.60 -24.49
CA GLN A 116 -13.69 -51.52 -24.82
C GLN A 116 -14.17 -50.76 -23.58
N GLU A 117 -14.62 -51.47 -22.54
CA GLU A 117 -15.10 -50.87 -21.29
C GLU A 117 -13.96 -50.11 -20.56
N ALA A 118 -12.74 -50.66 -20.53
CA ALA A 118 -11.58 -49.99 -19.95
C ALA A 118 -11.18 -48.69 -20.69
N LEU A 119 -11.15 -48.72 -22.03
CA LEU A 119 -10.80 -47.56 -22.85
C LEU A 119 -11.86 -46.46 -22.78
N GLU A 120 -13.15 -46.82 -22.69
CA GLU A 120 -14.24 -45.86 -22.51
C GLU A 120 -14.15 -45.16 -21.14
N GLY A 121 -13.83 -45.91 -20.08
CA GLY A 121 -13.59 -45.36 -18.75
C GLY A 121 -12.49 -44.30 -18.74
N GLU A 122 -11.37 -44.57 -19.40
CA GLU A 122 -10.25 -43.63 -19.50
C GLU A 122 -10.55 -42.41 -20.39
N CYS A 123 -11.27 -42.61 -21.51
CA CYS A 123 -11.74 -41.51 -22.35
C CYS A 123 -12.64 -40.54 -21.55
N ASN A 124 -13.54 -41.09 -20.73
CA ASN A 124 -14.41 -40.32 -19.85
C ASN A 124 -13.64 -39.65 -18.70
N ARG A 125 -12.58 -40.27 -18.18
CA ARG A 125 -11.69 -39.66 -17.19
C ARG A 125 -10.95 -38.45 -17.78
N LEU A 126 -10.33 -38.60 -18.95
CA LEU A 126 -9.64 -37.51 -19.64
C LEU A 126 -10.59 -36.36 -20.00
N LYS A 127 -11.81 -36.67 -20.45
CA LYS A 127 -12.84 -35.65 -20.73
C LYS A 127 -13.19 -34.83 -19.48
N ARG A 128 -13.33 -35.49 -18.32
CA ARG A 128 -13.58 -34.81 -17.04
C ARG A 128 -12.41 -33.92 -16.62
N MET A 129 -11.17 -34.37 -16.83
CA MET A 129 -9.98 -33.56 -16.52
C MET A 129 -9.90 -32.29 -17.38
N ILE A 130 -10.15 -32.41 -18.69
CA ILE A 130 -10.20 -31.26 -19.61
C ILE A 130 -11.27 -30.26 -19.15
N ASN A 131 -12.51 -30.72 -18.91
CA ASN A 131 -13.59 -29.83 -18.49
C ASN A 131 -13.29 -29.12 -17.17
N LYS A 132 -12.74 -29.84 -16.18
CA LYS A 132 -12.39 -29.25 -14.87
C LYS A 132 -11.29 -28.19 -15.00
N ALA A 133 -10.32 -28.39 -15.88
CA ALA A 133 -9.29 -27.39 -16.16
C ALA A 133 -9.88 -26.13 -16.83
N GLU A 134 -10.82 -26.30 -17.77
CA GLU A 134 -11.52 -25.18 -18.42
C GLU A 134 -12.41 -24.40 -17.41
N GLU A 135 -13.11 -25.10 -16.51
CA GLU A 135 -13.90 -24.47 -15.45
C GLU A 135 -13.03 -23.66 -14.48
N ASN A 136 -11.92 -24.23 -13.99
CA ASN A 136 -11.03 -23.56 -13.06
C ASN A 136 -10.41 -22.28 -13.67
N THR A 137 -10.05 -22.33 -14.95
CA THR A 137 -9.46 -21.18 -15.66
C THR A 137 -10.48 -20.08 -15.89
N SER A 138 -11.73 -20.44 -16.22
CA SER A 138 -12.85 -19.50 -16.29
C SER A 138 -13.18 -18.85 -14.93
N ALA A 139 -13.23 -19.66 -13.86
CA ALA A 139 -13.51 -19.17 -12.51
C ALA A 139 -12.42 -18.20 -12.00
N LEU A 140 -11.16 -18.52 -12.25
CA LEU A 140 -10.04 -17.64 -11.90
C LEU A 140 -10.14 -16.30 -12.63
N ARG A 141 -10.51 -16.32 -13.92
CA ARG A 141 -10.71 -15.11 -14.72
C ARG A 141 -11.82 -14.22 -14.15
N SER A 142 -13.00 -14.78 -13.87
CA SER A 142 -14.12 -14.02 -13.30
C SER A 142 -13.78 -13.44 -11.93
N THR A 143 -13.14 -14.23 -11.06
CA THR A 143 -12.71 -13.76 -9.73
C THR A 143 -11.74 -12.60 -9.83
N MET A 144 -10.84 -12.61 -10.82
CA MET A 144 -9.85 -11.54 -10.98
C MET A 144 -10.47 -10.24 -11.53
N GLU A 145 -11.40 -10.34 -12.47
CA GLU A 145 -12.17 -9.18 -12.96
C GLU A 145 -12.88 -8.48 -11.78
N ASP A 146 -13.54 -9.24 -10.90
CA ASP A 146 -14.17 -8.72 -9.69
C ASP A 146 -13.19 -8.02 -8.73
N LEU A 147 -11.96 -8.55 -8.58
CA LEU A 147 -10.94 -7.96 -7.71
C LEU A 147 -10.42 -6.63 -8.23
N ILE A 148 -10.21 -6.50 -9.55
CA ILE A 148 -9.81 -5.25 -10.19
C ILE A 148 -10.91 -4.19 -10.00
N ASP A 149 -12.16 -4.58 -10.23
CA ASP A 149 -13.33 -3.72 -10.07
C ASP A 149 -13.46 -3.19 -8.63
N ARG A 150 -13.27 -4.08 -7.64
CA ARG A 150 -13.29 -3.68 -6.22
C ARG A 150 -12.17 -2.71 -5.88
N ARG A 151 -10.96 -2.95 -6.39
CA ARG A 151 -9.81 -2.05 -6.19
C ARG A 151 -10.13 -0.67 -6.75
N ASP A 152 -10.63 -0.59 -7.99
CA ASP A 152 -10.87 0.69 -8.68
C ASP A 152 -11.92 1.53 -7.96
N ARG A 153 -13.00 0.89 -7.49
CA ARG A 153 -14.00 1.55 -6.64
C ARG A 153 -13.40 2.08 -5.34
N LYS A 154 -12.49 1.33 -4.72
CA LYS A 154 -11.83 1.74 -3.47
C LYS A 154 -10.89 2.92 -3.69
N VAL A 155 -10.09 2.89 -4.76
CA VAL A 155 -9.18 3.97 -5.13
C VAL A 155 -9.97 5.26 -5.40
N ALA A 156 -11.02 5.20 -6.22
CA ALA A 156 -11.87 6.35 -6.51
C ALA A 156 -12.51 6.95 -5.24
N SER A 157 -12.93 6.10 -4.30
CA SER A 157 -13.46 6.55 -3.01
C SER A 157 -12.40 7.27 -2.16
N LEU A 158 -11.18 6.77 -2.14
CA LEU A 158 -10.07 7.37 -1.39
C LEU A 158 -9.62 8.70 -2.01
N GLU A 159 -9.51 8.76 -3.34
CA GLU A 159 -9.19 9.99 -4.05
C GLU A 159 -10.21 11.09 -3.78
N LYS A 160 -11.50 10.76 -3.79
CA LYS A 160 -12.57 11.71 -3.49
C LYS A 160 -12.48 12.24 -2.05
N GLU A 161 -12.15 11.38 -1.10
CA GLU A 161 -11.98 11.79 0.30
C GLU A 161 -10.74 12.67 0.47
N MET A 162 -9.63 12.31 -0.18
CA MET A 162 -8.40 13.10 -0.16
C MET A 162 -8.62 14.49 -0.78
N GLN A 163 -9.36 14.58 -1.90
CA GLN A 163 -9.72 15.86 -2.50
C GLN A 163 -10.57 16.72 -1.56
N ARG A 164 -11.52 16.12 -0.82
CA ARG A 164 -12.31 16.85 0.18
C ARG A 164 -11.45 17.37 1.31
N GLN A 165 -10.54 16.55 1.83
CA GLN A 165 -9.60 16.96 2.88
C GLN A 165 -8.69 18.08 2.40
N GLN A 166 -8.13 17.98 1.18
CA GLN A 166 -7.31 19.03 0.58
C GLN A 166 -8.09 20.34 0.37
N ALA A 167 -9.34 20.26 -0.08
CA ALA A 167 -10.20 21.43 -0.24
C ALA A 167 -10.50 22.09 1.12
N SER A 168 -10.87 21.31 2.13
CA SER A 168 -11.13 21.81 3.48
C SER A 168 -9.87 22.44 4.10
N HIS A 169 -8.71 21.79 3.94
CA HIS A 169 -7.45 22.32 4.44
C HIS A 169 -7.06 23.63 3.72
N LYS A 170 -7.29 23.72 2.40
CA LYS A 170 -7.04 24.93 1.63
C LYS A 170 -7.94 26.09 2.07
N GLU A 171 -9.22 25.81 2.34
CA GLU A 171 -10.14 26.81 2.90
C GLU A 171 -9.70 27.29 4.28
N GLU A 172 -9.22 26.39 5.13
CA GLU A 172 -8.70 26.71 6.45
C GLU A 172 -7.44 27.58 6.37
N LEU A 173 -6.49 27.25 5.49
CA LEU A 173 -5.31 28.07 5.23
C LEU A 173 -5.70 29.48 4.76
N LYS A 174 -6.67 29.59 3.85
CA LYS A 174 -7.16 30.89 3.37
C LYS A 174 -7.79 31.72 4.50
N ARG A 175 -8.57 31.08 5.39
CA ARG A 175 -9.13 31.75 6.58
C ARG A 175 -8.04 32.27 7.51
N ILE A 176 -6.97 31.50 7.71
CA ILE A 176 -5.82 31.91 8.52
C ILE A 176 -5.11 33.11 7.87
N GLU A 177 -4.89 33.09 6.56
CA GLU A 177 -4.30 34.21 5.81
C GLU A 177 -5.16 35.47 5.89
N ASP A 178 -6.47 35.36 5.66
CA ASP A 178 -7.40 36.49 5.76
C ASP A 178 -7.42 37.08 7.19
N ASN A 179 -7.38 36.22 8.21
CA ASN A 179 -7.26 36.65 9.60
C ASN A 179 -5.94 37.38 9.86
N ARG A 180 -4.80 36.85 9.40
CA ARG A 180 -3.49 37.51 9.53
C ARG A 180 -3.49 38.88 8.85
N ALA A 181 -4.04 38.98 7.64
CA ALA A 181 -4.14 40.25 6.91
C ALA A 181 -5.03 41.27 7.63
N ARG A 182 -6.13 40.84 8.26
CA ARG A 182 -6.97 41.70 9.10
C ARG A 182 -6.21 42.22 10.32
N PHE A 183 -5.56 41.32 11.06
CA PHE A 183 -4.77 41.72 12.23
C PHE A 183 -3.64 42.68 11.86
N GLU A 184 -2.96 42.46 10.73
CA GLU A 184 -1.89 43.35 10.29
C GLU A 184 -2.42 44.76 9.93
N LYS A 185 -3.57 44.85 9.25
CA LYS A 185 -4.22 46.14 8.97
C LYS A 185 -4.58 46.88 10.26
N GLU A 186 -5.15 46.17 11.23
CA GLU A 186 -5.53 46.74 12.53
C GLU A 186 -4.30 47.22 13.32
N ARG A 187 -3.21 46.46 13.31
CA ARG A 187 -1.93 46.88 13.90
C ARG A 187 -1.40 48.17 13.27
N VAL A 188 -1.40 48.25 11.93
CA VAL A 188 -0.96 49.46 11.21
C VAL A 188 -1.83 50.67 11.55
N GLU A 189 -3.15 50.49 11.67
CA GLU A 189 -4.05 51.57 12.11
C GLU A 189 -3.79 52.01 13.54
N LEU A 190 -3.59 51.07 14.47
CA LEU A 190 -3.27 51.39 15.86
C LEU A 190 -1.92 52.11 15.97
N GLU A 191 -0.92 51.72 15.18
CA GLU A 191 0.35 52.44 15.12
C GLU A 191 0.20 53.86 14.57
N LYS A 192 -0.62 54.06 13.53
CA LYS A 192 -0.95 55.40 13.01
C LYS A 192 -1.65 56.24 14.08
N LYS A 193 -2.65 55.68 14.77
CA LYS A 193 -3.35 56.35 15.87
C LYS A 193 -2.39 56.71 17.01
N ARG A 194 -1.51 55.79 17.41
CA ARG A 194 -0.47 56.03 18.42
C ARG A 194 0.47 57.16 18.01
N LYS A 195 1.00 57.14 16.78
CA LYS A 195 1.87 58.22 16.26
C LYS A 195 1.14 59.56 16.25
N ASN A 196 -0.11 59.57 15.80
CA ASN A 196 -0.92 60.80 15.78
C ASN A 196 -1.22 61.32 17.20
N MET A 197 -1.39 60.43 18.18
CA MET A 197 -1.60 60.79 19.58
C MET A 197 -0.32 61.32 20.24
N ILE A 198 0.86 60.82 19.86
CA ILE A 198 2.16 61.35 20.30
C ILE A 198 2.40 62.75 19.71
N VAL A 199 2.05 62.98 18.44
CA VAL A 199 2.21 64.28 17.76
C VAL A 199 1.25 65.33 18.30
N ASN A 200 0.00 64.95 18.63
CA ASN A 200 -1.02 65.85 19.17
C ASN A 200 -1.13 65.83 20.70
N ALA A 201 -0.20 65.18 21.40
CA ALA A 201 -0.17 65.21 22.85
C ALA A 201 0.07 66.66 23.32
N PRO A 202 -0.79 67.23 24.18
CA PRO A 202 -0.56 68.56 24.72
C PRO A 202 0.79 68.58 25.43
N ARG A 203 1.52 69.69 25.25
CA ARG A 203 2.93 69.92 25.64
C ARG A 203 3.13 70.06 27.17
N ILE A 204 2.50 69.18 27.95
CA ILE A 204 2.44 69.12 29.41
C ILE A 204 3.14 67.85 29.92
N TRP A 205 4.38 67.62 29.48
CA TRP A 205 5.35 66.75 30.19
C TRP A 205 6.77 67.33 30.11
N ASN A 206 6.91 68.63 30.34
CA ASN A 206 8.15 69.17 30.88
C ASN A 206 8.08 69.07 32.41
N LEU A 207 8.25 67.86 32.96
CA LEU A 207 8.56 67.71 34.37
C LEU A 207 10.08 67.68 34.55
N PRO A 208 10.63 68.39 35.56
CA PRO A 208 12.04 68.33 35.87
C PRO A 208 12.49 66.90 36.16
N ASN A 209 13.68 66.58 35.67
CA ASN A 209 14.40 65.32 35.70
C ASN A 209 14.65 64.75 37.13
N ARG A 210 13.60 64.37 37.88
CA ARG A 210 13.71 63.69 39.19
C ARG A 210 12.76 62.51 39.42
N TYR A 211 11.84 62.20 38.52
CA TYR A 211 10.93 61.04 38.67
C TYR A 211 10.88 60.11 37.44
N ALA A 212 11.73 60.33 36.43
CA ALA A 212 11.77 59.53 35.20
C ALA A 212 12.14 58.05 35.43
N SER A 213 12.76 57.71 36.55
CA SER A 213 13.18 56.33 36.86
C SER A 213 12.05 55.41 37.31
N HIS A 214 10.87 55.91 37.70
CA HIS A 214 9.78 55.07 38.23
C HIS A 214 8.67 54.75 37.22
N ILE A 215 8.50 55.57 36.17
CA ILE A 215 7.42 55.37 35.18
C ILE A 215 7.86 54.38 34.09
N ASP A 216 9.14 54.33 33.73
CA ASP A 216 9.68 53.40 32.72
C ASP A 216 9.63 51.93 33.17
N ILE A 217 9.70 51.68 34.49
CA ILE A 217 9.62 50.33 35.06
C ILE A 217 8.20 49.77 34.92
N GLY A 218 7.16 50.59 35.13
CA GLY A 218 5.76 50.16 35.01
C GLY A 218 5.35 49.81 33.58
N ILE A 219 5.80 50.57 32.59
CA ILE A 219 5.44 50.35 31.18
C ILE A 219 6.20 49.13 30.61
N SER A 220 7.46 48.91 31.02
CA SER A 220 8.21 47.68 30.68
C SER A 220 7.58 46.42 31.28
N GLN A 221 7.10 46.48 32.53
CA GLN A 221 6.45 45.33 33.17
C GLN A 221 5.14 44.94 32.46
N ILE A 222 4.36 45.92 32.00
CA ILE A 222 3.09 45.69 31.29
C ILE A 222 3.35 45.15 29.87
N ALA A 223 4.35 45.66 29.17
CA ALA A 223 4.74 45.15 27.84
C ALA A 223 5.24 43.70 27.90
N THR A 224 6.01 43.35 28.95
CA THR A 224 6.53 41.98 29.13
C THR A 224 5.41 40.97 29.46
N ASN A 225 4.39 41.39 30.22
CA ASN A 225 3.23 40.54 30.53
C ASN A 225 2.31 40.31 29.32
N LEU A 226 2.13 41.31 28.45
CA LEU A 226 1.38 41.16 27.19
C LEU A 226 2.09 40.21 26.19
N GLN A 227 3.42 40.22 26.17
CA GLN A 227 4.22 39.37 25.28
C GLN A 227 4.32 37.91 25.76
N ASN A 228 4.16 37.67 27.06
CA ASN A 228 4.10 36.32 27.63
C ASN A 228 2.71 35.68 27.51
N SER A 229 1.64 36.49 27.48
CA SER A 229 0.28 35.98 27.32
C SER A 229 -0.05 35.53 25.89
N THR A 230 0.67 36.02 24.88
CA THR A 230 0.51 35.63 23.47
C THR A 230 1.31 34.39 23.06
N LYS A 231 2.23 33.91 23.92
CA LYS A 231 3.00 32.67 23.72
C LYS A 231 2.38 31.42 24.39
N LYS A 232 1.23 31.56 25.06
CA LYS A 232 0.54 30.48 25.80
C LYS A 232 -0.77 29.99 25.14
N LEU A 233 -1.02 30.38 23.89
CA LEU A 233 -2.08 29.86 23.00
C LEU A 233 -1.39 29.25 21.77
#